data_AF-A0A3T2V263-F1
#
_entry.id   AF-A0A3T2V263-F1
#
_cell.length_a   1.000
_cell.length_b   1.000
_cell.length_c   1.000
_cell.angle_alpha   90.00
_cell.angle_beta   90.00
_cell.angle_gamma   90.00
#
_symmetry.space_group_name_H-M   'P 1'
#
loop_
_entity.id
_entity.type
_entity.pdbx_description
1 polymer ?
#
loop_
_entity_poly.entity_id
_entity_poly.type
_entity_poly.pdbx_seq_one_letter_code
_entity_poly.pdbx_strand_id
1 'polypeptide(L)'
;APFYNGKSDTRTVDLSDAVYRRLILMKAMSNITDCSVPDINRMLRFMFGKKRRAYVLNNGGLRMSYIFESALSLAELAIIQSSGALPSPPGVYVSVVLKESRNEGQ
;
A
#
# COMPACT_ATOMS: atom_id res chain seq x y z
N ALA A 1 23.18 6.49 34.72
CA ALA A 1 23.42 5.39 33.76
C ALA A 1 23.30 5.95 32.35
N PRO A 2 24.17 5.62 31.37
CA PRO A 2 24.02 6.11 30.02
C PRO A 2 22.88 5.33 29.33
N PHE A 3 21.93 6.04 28.73
CA PHE A 3 20.86 5.44 27.95
C PHE A 3 21.44 4.88 26.63
N TYR A 4 20.96 3.71 26.22
CA TYR A 4 21.38 3.01 25.00
C TYR A 4 21.05 3.85 23.75
N ASN A 5 22.08 4.31 23.02
CA ASN A 5 21.96 5.07 21.77
C ASN A 5 22.03 4.13 20.56
N GLY A 6 21.14 3.14 20.50
CA GLY A 6 21.03 2.22 19.36
C GLY A 6 20.47 2.94 18.12
N LYS A 7 20.84 2.46 16.93
CA LYS A 7 20.23 2.94 15.68
C LYS A 7 18.72 2.68 15.74
N SER A 8 17.91 3.73 15.69
CA SER A 8 16.46 3.60 15.53
C SER A 8 16.14 3.05 14.14
N ASP A 9 15.97 1.73 14.05
CA ASP A 9 15.54 1.03 12.83
C ASP A 9 14.04 1.27 12.54
N THR A 10 13.30 1.75 13.53
CA THR A 10 11.86 2.05 13.42
C THR A 10 11.65 3.45 12.84
N ARG A 11 10.98 3.53 11.69
CA ARG A 11 10.55 4.80 11.08
C ARG A 11 9.11 5.11 11.48
N THR A 12 8.94 6.07 12.40
CA THR A 12 7.61 6.59 12.77
C THR A 12 7.21 7.71 11.81
N VAL A 13 5.95 7.68 11.36
CA VAL A 13 5.38 8.69 10.48
C VAL A 13 4.06 9.16 11.06
N ASP A 14 3.94 10.46 11.30
CA ASP A 14 2.69 11.07 11.74
C ASP A 14 1.70 11.15 10.58
N LEU A 15 0.48 10.69 10.83
CA LEU A 15 -0.62 10.70 9.87
C LEU A 15 -1.58 11.83 10.22
N SER A 16 -1.94 12.65 9.24
CA SER A 16 -3.03 13.62 9.43
C SER A 16 -4.38 12.89 9.57
N ASP A 17 -5.34 13.50 10.28
CA ASP A 17 -6.69 12.96 10.49
C ASP A 17 -7.34 12.43 9.20
N ALA A 18 -7.20 13.18 8.09
CA ALA A 18 -7.77 12.79 6.81
C ALA A 18 -7.14 11.51 6.22
N VAL A 19 -5.85 11.30 6.46
CA VAL A 19 -5.12 10.10 6.03
C VAL A 19 -5.42 8.94 6.97
N TYR A 20 -5.49 9.19 8.28
CA TYR A 20 -5.80 8.18 9.28
C TYR A 20 -7.22 7.60 9.12
N ARG A 21 -8.24 8.45 8.89
CA ARG A 21 -9.62 7.99 8.59
C ARG A 21 -9.68 7.10 7.36
N ARG A 22 -8.90 7.44 6.32
CA ARG A 22 -8.78 6.60 5.12
C ARG A 22 -8.17 5.25 5.44
N LEU A 23 -7.09 5.21 6.24
CA LEU A 23 -6.47 3.95 6.68
C LEU A 23 -7.46 3.06 7.45
N ILE A 24 -8.28 3.62 8.34
CA ILE A 24 -9.32 2.86 9.04
C ILE A 24 -10.33 2.27 8.05
N LEU A 25 -10.84 3.07 7.11
CA LEU A 25 -11.75 2.57 6.07
C LEU A 25 -11.11 1.46 5.24
N MET A 26 -9.84 1.62 4.86
CA MET A 26 -9.09 0.64 4.07
C MET A 26 -8.95 -0.69 4.81
N LYS A 27 -8.61 -0.65 6.10
CA LYS A 27 -8.52 -1.83 6.96
C LYS A 27 -9.89 -2.54 7.04
N ALA A 28 -10.97 -1.79 7.20
CA ALA A 28 -12.32 -2.37 7.21
C ALA A 28 -12.67 -3.03 5.86
N MET A 29 -12.38 -2.37 4.74
CA MET A 29 -12.57 -2.94 3.40
C MET A 29 -11.74 -4.21 3.18
N SER A 30 -10.48 -4.21 3.61
CA SER A 30 -9.59 -5.37 3.55
C SER A 30 -10.08 -6.56 4.36
N ASN A 31 -10.84 -6.33 5.44
CA ASN A 31 -11.39 -7.41 6.25
C ASN A 31 -12.70 -7.99 5.70
N ILE A 32 -13.44 -7.21 4.88
CA ILE A 32 -14.75 -7.61 4.32
C ILE A 32 -14.62 -8.18 2.90
N THR A 33 -13.60 -7.76 2.15
CA THR A 33 -13.40 -8.19 0.75
C THR A 33 -13.15 -9.69 0.63
N ASP A 34 -13.66 -10.28 -0.46
CA ASP A 34 -13.38 -11.65 -0.88
C ASP A 34 -11.96 -11.85 -1.45
N CYS A 35 -11.13 -10.80 -1.44
CA CYS A 35 -9.78 -10.76 -2.00
C CYS A 35 -9.71 -11.10 -3.50
N SER A 36 -10.81 -10.95 -4.24
CA SER A 36 -10.81 -11.08 -5.69
C SER A 36 -10.12 -9.88 -6.35
N VAL A 37 -9.42 -10.11 -7.48
CA VAL A 37 -8.77 -9.04 -8.26
C VAL A 37 -9.71 -7.85 -8.56
N PRO A 38 -10.97 -8.04 -9.01
CA PRO A 38 -11.87 -6.91 -9.26
C PRO A 38 -12.23 -6.14 -7.98
N ASP A 39 -12.44 -6.81 -6.85
CA ASP A 39 -12.79 -6.14 -5.59
C ASP A 39 -11.61 -5.39 -4.99
N ILE A 40 -10.41 -5.98 -5.05
CA ILE A 40 -9.19 -5.28 -4.64
C ILE A 40 -8.95 -4.05 -5.54
N ASN A 41 -9.16 -4.16 -6.86
CA ASN A 41 -9.05 -3.02 -7.76
C ASN A 41 -10.11 -1.94 -7.48
N ARG A 42 -11.32 -2.33 -7.07
CA ARG A 42 -12.36 -1.39 -6.63
C ARG A 42 -11.94 -0.67 -5.35
N MET A 43 -11.39 -1.39 -4.37
CA MET A 43 -10.85 -0.81 -3.14
C MET A 43 -9.70 0.16 -3.44
N LEU A 44 -8.73 -0.23 -4.28
CA LEU A 44 -7.62 0.63 -4.68
C LEU A 44 -8.11 1.90 -5.38
N ARG A 45 -9.11 1.78 -6.27
CA ARG A 45 -9.75 2.93 -6.92
C ARG A 45 -10.49 3.82 -5.92
N PHE A 46 -11.15 3.26 -4.91
CA PHE A 46 -11.81 4.04 -3.88
C PHE A 46 -10.81 4.84 -3.05
N MET A 47 -9.70 4.21 -2.68
CA MET A 47 -8.67 4.78 -1.82
C MET A 47 -7.75 5.77 -2.54
N PHE A 48 -7.39 5.46 -3.78
CA PHE A 48 -6.35 6.17 -4.55
C PHE A 48 -6.82 6.76 -5.88
N GLY A 49 -8.00 6.37 -6.39
CA GLY A 49 -8.43 6.61 -7.77
C GLY A 49 -8.69 8.07 -8.15
N LYS A 50 -8.84 8.98 -7.18
CA LYS A 50 -8.86 10.44 -7.47
C LYS A 50 -7.47 11.03 -7.68
N LYS A 51 -6.43 10.38 -7.16
CA LYS A 51 -5.06 10.91 -7.11
C LYS A 51 -4.10 10.18 -8.05
N ARG A 52 -4.28 8.89 -8.27
CA ARG A 52 -3.30 8.05 -8.97
C ARG A 52 -3.91 6.76 -9.53
N ARG A 53 -3.21 6.16 -10.49
CA ARG A 53 -3.49 4.81 -10.98
C ARG A 53 -2.84 3.79 -10.04
N ALA A 54 -3.68 2.97 -9.43
CA ALA A 54 -3.29 1.85 -8.58
C ALA A 54 -4.13 0.63 -8.98
N TYR A 55 -3.47 -0.50 -9.22
CA TYR A 55 -4.12 -1.74 -9.64
C TYR A 55 -3.32 -2.97 -9.21
N VAL A 56 -4.00 -4.11 -9.19
CA VAL A 56 -3.42 -5.42 -9.00
C VAL A 56 -3.08 -6.04 -10.34
N LEU A 57 -1.88 -6.59 -10.44
CA LEU A 57 -1.45 -7.48 -11.50
C LEU A 57 -1.42 -8.91 -10.95
N ASN A 58 -2.09 -9.84 -11.64
CA ASN A 58 -1.95 -11.27 -11.34
C ASN A 58 -0.76 -11.81 -12.13
N ASN A 59 0.27 -12.29 -11.42
CA ASN A 59 1.50 -12.78 -12.05
C ASN A 59 1.47 -14.31 -12.26
N GLY A 60 0.35 -14.96 -11.92
CA GLY A 60 0.24 -16.42 -11.93
C GLY A 60 0.98 -17.09 -10.77
N GLY A 61 0.81 -18.40 -10.62
CA GLY A 61 1.54 -19.18 -9.62
C GLY A 61 1.30 -18.76 -8.18
N LEU A 62 0.06 -18.37 -7.84
CA LEU A 62 -0.29 -17.80 -6.53
C LEU A 62 0.55 -16.57 -6.18
N ARG A 63 0.80 -15.70 -7.16
CA ARG A 63 1.52 -14.43 -6.96
C ARG A 63 0.72 -13.26 -7.51
N MET A 64 0.69 -12.17 -6.76
CA MET A 64 0.08 -10.91 -7.18
C MET A 64 0.99 -9.72 -6.85
N SER A 65 0.88 -8.67 -7.67
CA SER A 65 1.63 -7.44 -7.46
C SER A 65 0.69 -6.24 -7.41
N TYR A 66 0.82 -5.41 -6.38
CA TYR A 66 0.23 -4.09 -6.33
C TYR A 66 1.11 -3.11 -7.10
N ILE A 67 0.58 -2.57 -8.19
CA ILE A 67 1.28 -1.59 -9.04
C ILE A 67 0.76 -0.19 -8.69
N PHE A 68 1.67 0.70 -8.33
CA PHE A 68 1.40 2.12 -8.16
C PHE A 68 2.22 2.92 -9.19
N GLU A 69 1.55 3.68 -10.06
CA GLU A 69 2.19 4.40 -11.19
C GLU A 69 2.67 5.82 -10.85
N SER A 70 2.71 6.19 -9.57
CA SER A 70 3.07 7.56 -9.16
C SER A 70 3.72 7.57 -7.78
N ALA A 71 4.55 8.59 -7.54
CA ALA A 71 5.25 8.79 -6.27
C ALA A 71 4.28 8.77 -5.08
N LEU A 72 4.58 7.93 -4.09
CA LEU A 72 3.86 7.89 -2.82
C LEU A 72 4.40 8.95 -1.87
N SER A 73 3.50 9.61 -1.13
CA SER A 73 3.93 10.38 0.03
C SER A 73 4.45 9.43 1.11
N LEU A 74 5.30 9.93 2.01
CA LEU A 74 5.81 9.14 3.15
C LEU A 74 4.70 8.48 3.96
N ALA A 75 3.58 9.18 4.15
CA ALA A 75 2.41 8.65 4.84
C ALA A 75 1.76 7.48 4.07
N GLU A 76 1.57 7.60 2.76
CA GLU A 76 0.97 6.52 1.96
C GLU A 76 1.91 5.32 1.81
N LEU A 77 3.21 5.56 1.74
CA LEU A 77 4.22 4.50 1.75
C LEU A 77 4.20 3.75 3.09
N ALA A 78 4.09 4.47 4.21
CA ALA A 78 3.91 3.85 5.53
C ALA A 78 2.60 3.05 5.62
N ILE A 79 1.51 3.52 5.01
CA ILE A 79 0.26 2.76 4.92
C ILE A 79 0.49 1.46 4.13
N ILE A 80 1.10 1.54 2.95
CA ILE A 80 1.25 0.38 2.06
C ILE A 80 2.22 -0.66 2.64
N GLN A 81 3.32 -0.22 3.25
CA GLN A 81 4.38 -1.12 3.73
C GLN A 81 4.15 -1.60 5.17
N SER A 82 3.60 -0.76 6.04
CA SER A 82 3.63 -1.04 7.49
C SER A 82 2.25 -1.20 8.14
N SER A 83 1.16 -0.74 7.52
CA SER A 83 -0.18 -0.79 8.17
C SER A 83 -0.90 -2.14 8.06
N GLY A 84 -0.45 -3.01 7.15
CA GLY A 84 -1.15 -4.25 6.80
C GLY A 84 -2.59 -4.02 6.33
N ALA A 85 -2.92 -2.83 5.80
CA ALA A 85 -4.26 -2.49 5.31
C ALA A 85 -4.53 -2.98 3.88
N LEU A 86 -3.52 -3.51 3.19
CA LEU A 86 -3.71 -4.16 1.89
C LEU A 86 -4.11 -5.62 2.10
N PRO A 87 -5.21 -6.09 1.49
CA PRO A 87 -5.66 -7.47 1.61
C PRO A 87 -4.68 -8.41 0.92
N SER A 88 -4.29 -9.48 1.61
CA SER A 88 -3.52 -10.57 1.02
C SER A 88 -4.39 -11.82 1.02
N PRO A 89 -4.77 -12.36 -0.16
CA PRO A 89 -5.43 -13.65 -0.20
C PRO A 89 -4.55 -14.73 0.47
N PRO A 90 -5.16 -15.71 1.15
CA PRO A 90 -4.41 -16.77 1.81
C PRO A 90 -3.64 -17.59 0.77
N GLY A 91 -2.36 -17.88 1.05
CA GLY A 91 -1.50 -18.66 0.17
C GLY A 91 -1.03 -17.94 -1.09
N VAL A 92 -1.31 -16.64 -1.25
CA VAL A 92 -0.83 -15.82 -2.37
C VAL A 92 0.34 -14.95 -1.91
N TYR A 93 1.43 -14.98 -2.67
CA TYR A 93 2.56 -14.08 -2.46
C TYR A 93 2.24 -12.70 -3.04
N VAL A 94 2.26 -11.69 -2.17
CA VAL A 94 1.97 -10.30 -2.53
C VAL A 94 3.26 -9.49 -2.59
N SER A 95 3.48 -8.80 -3.69
CA SER A 95 4.53 -7.79 -3.81
C SER A 95 3.97 -6.40 -4.10
N VAL A 96 4.68 -5.37 -3.66
CA VAL A 96 4.36 -3.97 -3.99
C VAL A 96 5.42 -3.45 -4.95
N VAL A 97 4.98 -2.92 -6.08
CA VAL A 97 5.83 -2.38 -7.13
C VAL A 97 5.47 -0.92 -7.36
N LEU A 98 6.46 -0.07 -7.17
CA LEU A 98 6.39 1.36 -7.47
C LEU A 98 6.96 1.59 -8.86
N LYS A 99 6.09 1.91 -9.81
CA LYS A 99 6.52 2.40 -11.12
C LYS A 99 6.79 3.88 -10.98
N GLU A 100 8.04 4.23 -10.75
CA GLU A 100 8.49 5.60 -10.92
C GLU A 100 8.44 5.91 -12.42
N SER A 101 7.75 6.99 -12.79
CA SER A 101 7.76 7.50 -14.16
C SER A 101 9.17 7.97 -14.47
N ARG A 102 10.01 7.09 -15.02
CA ARG A 102 11.22 7.52 -15.72
C ARG A 102 10.76 8.43 -16.86
N ASN A 103 11.02 9.73 -16.72
CA ASN A 103 11.14 10.59 -17.88
C ASN A 103 12.36 10.07 -18.65
N GLU A 104 12.13 9.21 -19.64
CA GLU A 104 13.10 8.98 -20.69
C GLU A 104 13.14 10.26 -21.53
N GLY A 105 14.17 11.05 -21.27
CA GLY A 105 14.43 12.31 -21.92
C GLY A 105 15.85 12.76 -21.63
N GLN A 106 16.83 11.90 -21.94
CA GLN A 106 18.15 12.25 -22.47
C GLN A 106 18.67 11.07 -23.31
#